data_AF-A0A3L6SP25-F1
#
_entry.id   AF-A0A3L6SP25-F1
#
_cell.length_a   1.000
_cell.length_b   1.000
_cell.length_c   1.000
_cell.angle_alpha   90.00
_cell.angle_beta   90.00
_cell.angle_gamma   90.00
#
_symmetry.space_group_name_H-M   'P 1'
#
loop_
_entity.id
_entity.type
_entity.pdbx_description
1 polymer ?
#
loop_
_entity_poly.entity_id
_entity_poly.type
_entity_poly.pdbx_seq_one_letter_code
_entity_poly.pdbx_strand_id
1 'polypeptide(L)'
;MCVVGAINNYTKQLYSYGQKTSYNLTESLMFLAHFVGDVHQPLHVGYEDDEGGNTIIVHWYRRKTNLHHVWDVSIIDTAIKDFYNKSMDTMVEALKMNLTGGWSDDITRWENCENKWATCANDYAIESIHDSCNYAYKDVEQDITLGDDYFFTRYPVVEKRLAQAGIRLALILNRIFDGAKVDDDIPLQVQ
;
A
#
# COMPACT_ATOMS: atom_id res chain seq x y z
N MET A 1 13.12 12.99 -1.59
CA MET A 1 12.16 12.64 -0.53
C MET A 1 11.07 11.81 -1.19
N CYS A 2 10.83 10.58 -0.76
CA CYS A 2 9.80 9.68 -1.32
C CYS A 2 9.18 8.82 -0.21
N VAL A 3 8.09 8.12 -0.51
CA VAL A 3 7.33 7.30 0.46
C VAL A 3 8.19 6.23 1.15
N VAL A 4 9.09 5.58 0.41
CA VAL A 4 10.07 4.61 0.96
C VAL A 4 10.97 5.27 2.01
N GLY A 5 11.51 6.45 1.69
CA GLY A 5 12.33 7.21 2.62
C GLY A 5 11.54 7.67 3.86
N ALA A 6 10.28 8.03 3.67
CA ALA A 6 9.38 8.41 4.77
C ALA A 6 9.11 7.23 5.71
N ILE A 7 8.77 6.05 5.17
CA ILE A 7 8.58 4.82 5.94
C ILE A 7 9.83 4.53 6.79
N ASN A 8 11.02 4.49 6.16
CA ASN A 8 12.29 4.27 6.88
C ASN A 8 12.53 5.30 7.99
N ASN A 9 12.24 6.58 7.72
CA ASN A 9 12.42 7.66 8.69
C ASN A 9 11.48 7.51 9.89
N TYR A 10 10.17 7.34 9.67
CA TYR A 10 9.22 7.25 10.77
C TYR A 10 9.32 5.93 11.54
N THR A 11 9.70 4.83 10.89
CA THR A 11 10.13 3.60 11.56
C THR A 11 11.31 3.87 12.50
N LYS A 12 12.35 4.59 12.03
CA LYS A 12 13.51 4.95 12.86
C LYS A 12 13.12 5.82 14.06
N GLN A 13 12.22 6.78 13.87
CA GLN A 13 11.75 7.64 14.96
C GLN A 13 11.01 6.83 16.04
N LEU A 14 10.18 5.87 15.64
CA LEU A 14 9.39 5.06 16.57
C LEU A 14 10.23 4.09 17.42
N TYR A 15 11.43 3.69 16.99
CA TYR A 15 12.36 2.94 17.85
C TYR A 15 12.77 3.71 19.11
N SER A 16 12.64 5.05 19.13
CA SER A 16 12.90 5.86 20.32
C SER A 16 11.74 5.88 21.33
N TYR A 17 10.66 5.13 21.07
CA TYR A 17 9.55 4.98 22.01
C TYR A 17 10.03 4.43 23.37
N GLY A 18 9.55 5.03 24.45
CA GLY A 18 10.00 4.73 25.82
C GLY A 18 11.34 5.36 26.21
N GLN A 19 12.00 6.09 25.30
CA GLN A 19 13.23 6.83 25.56
C GLN A 19 12.99 8.35 25.49
N LYS A 20 13.96 9.14 25.96
CA LYS A 20 13.91 10.60 25.80
C LYS A 20 14.21 10.96 24.35
N THR A 21 13.23 11.54 23.66
CA THR A 21 13.32 11.89 22.24
C THR A 21 12.72 13.28 21.99
N SER A 22 13.18 13.95 20.93
CA SER A 22 12.60 15.22 20.45
C SER A 22 11.52 15.02 19.39
N TYR A 23 11.32 13.79 18.92
CA TYR A 23 10.32 13.48 17.89
C TYR A 23 8.91 13.44 18.48
N ASN A 24 7.93 13.87 17.68
CA ASN A 24 6.52 13.61 17.95
C ASN A 24 6.19 12.17 17.49
N LEU A 25 6.14 11.23 18.43
CA LEU A 25 5.91 9.83 18.12
C LEU A 25 4.47 9.52 17.69
N THR A 26 3.51 10.37 18.06
CA THR A 26 2.13 10.28 17.56
C THR A 26 2.09 10.57 16.07
N GLU A 27 2.73 11.64 15.63
CA GLU A 27 2.88 11.95 14.20
C GLU A 27 3.64 10.84 13.48
N SER A 28 4.73 10.34 14.09
CA SER A 28 5.52 9.27 13.49
C SER A 28 4.69 8.01 13.22
N LEU A 29 3.83 7.62 14.18
CA LEU A 29 2.93 6.49 14.03
C LEU A 29 1.89 6.73 12.92
N MET A 30 1.26 7.90 12.90
CA MET A 30 0.28 8.26 11.88
C MET A 30 0.88 8.26 10.48
N PHE A 31 2.05 8.89 10.32
CA PHE A 31 2.76 8.91 9.04
C PHE A 31 3.20 7.52 8.61
N LEU A 32 3.74 6.71 9.51
CA LEU A 32 4.13 5.34 9.17
C LEU A 32 2.91 4.53 8.69
N ALA A 33 1.80 4.57 9.43
CA ALA A 33 0.59 3.84 9.06
C ALA A 33 0.05 4.28 7.69
N HIS A 34 0.02 5.59 7.43
CA HIS A 34 -0.44 6.15 6.16
C HIS A 34 0.50 5.76 5.00
N PHE A 35 1.80 5.97 5.15
CA PHE A 35 2.76 5.72 4.08
C PHE A 35 2.94 4.23 3.75
N VAL A 36 2.75 3.34 4.73
CA VAL A 36 2.69 1.90 4.44
C VAL A 36 1.45 1.57 3.60
N GLY A 37 0.31 2.26 3.80
CA GLY A 37 -0.82 2.17 2.89
C GLY A 37 -0.47 2.67 1.48
N ASP A 38 0.06 3.89 1.40
CA ASP A 38 0.40 4.55 0.13
C ASP A 38 1.39 3.75 -0.72
N VAL A 39 2.48 3.23 -0.13
CA VAL A 39 3.47 2.46 -0.91
C VAL A 39 2.85 1.20 -1.51
N HIS A 40 1.70 0.73 -1.01
CA HIS A 40 0.96 -0.41 -1.58
C HIS A 40 -0.04 -0.01 -2.65
N GLN A 41 -0.42 1.27 -2.78
CA GLN A 41 -1.22 1.75 -3.89
C GLN A 41 -0.33 1.78 -5.15
N PRO A 42 -0.60 0.97 -6.19
CA PRO A 42 0.29 0.87 -7.35
C PRO A 42 0.71 2.23 -7.93
N LEU A 43 -0.24 3.12 -8.17
CA LEU A 43 -0.01 4.42 -8.81
C LEU A 43 0.65 5.48 -7.89
N HIS A 44 0.80 5.22 -6.59
CA HIS A 44 1.74 5.99 -5.75
C HIS A 44 3.21 5.63 -6.04
N VAL A 45 3.45 4.56 -6.79
CA VAL A 45 4.73 4.18 -7.40
C VAL A 45 4.53 4.04 -8.91
N GLY A 46 4.08 5.14 -9.53
CA GLY A 46 3.84 5.26 -10.97
C GLY A 46 4.91 6.09 -11.69
N TYR A 47 4.58 6.53 -12.90
CA TYR A 47 5.47 7.34 -13.73
C TYR A 47 5.42 8.83 -13.37
N GLU A 48 6.57 9.50 -13.48
CA GLU A 48 6.68 10.93 -13.21
C GLU A 48 5.92 11.75 -14.26
N ASP A 49 6.04 11.40 -15.54
CA ASP A 49 5.47 12.14 -16.68
C ASP A 49 3.94 12.25 -16.63
N ASP A 50 3.27 11.30 -15.98
CA ASP A 50 1.81 11.30 -15.80
C ASP A 50 1.35 11.58 -14.37
N GLU A 51 2.28 11.99 -13.50
CA GLU A 51 2.06 12.25 -12.08
C GLU A 51 1.38 11.05 -11.38
N GLY A 52 1.82 9.82 -11.69
CA GLY A 52 1.20 8.60 -11.18
C GLY A 52 -0.21 8.38 -11.73
N GLY A 53 -0.47 8.73 -12.99
CA GLY A 53 -1.78 8.62 -13.63
C GLY A 53 -2.76 9.74 -13.27
N ASN A 54 -2.33 10.79 -12.56
CA ASN A 54 -3.17 11.95 -12.28
C ASN A 54 -3.53 12.75 -13.54
N THR A 55 -2.64 12.76 -14.53
CA THR A 55 -2.86 13.45 -15.82
C THR A 55 -3.53 12.56 -16.86
N ILE A 56 -3.74 11.26 -16.56
CA ILE A 56 -4.49 10.33 -17.41
C ILE A 56 -5.97 10.46 -17.12
N ILE A 57 -6.66 11.23 -17.94
CA ILE A 57 -8.09 11.49 -17.80
C ILE A 57 -8.86 10.30 -18.36
N VAL A 58 -9.84 9.81 -17.61
CA VAL A 58 -10.68 8.66 -17.99
C VAL A 58 -12.13 8.89 -17.54
N HIS A 59 -13.03 8.00 -17.95
CA HIS A 59 -14.36 7.89 -17.39
C HIS A 59 -14.45 6.62 -16.56
N TRP A 60 -14.74 6.75 -15.27
CA TRP A 60 -15.16 5.62 -14.45
C TRP A 60 -16.67 5.45 -14.60
N TYR A 61 -17.07 4.44 -15.38
CA TYR A 61 -18.42 4.30 -15.90
C TYR A 61 -18.92 5.60 -16.54
N ARG A 62 -19.83 6.33 -15.88
CA ARG A 62 -20.45 7.56 -16.40
C ARG A 62 -19.78 8.84 -15.85
N ARG A 63 -18.78 8.74 -14.98
CA ARG A 63 -18.17 9.88 -14.29
C ARG A 63 -16.75 10.12 -14.80
N LYS A 64 -16.49 11.35 -15.27
CA LYS A 64 -15.14 11.80 -15.62
C LYS A 64 -14.27 11.88 -14.37
N THR A 65 -13.06 11.35 -14.44
CA THR A 65 -12.04 11.35 -13.38
C THR A 65 -10.64 11.19 -13.97
N ASN A 66 -9.63 10.88 -13.18
CA ASN A 66 -8.30 10.44 -13.63
C ASN A 66 -7.98 9.02 -13.17
N LEU A 67 -6.98 8.39 -13.80
CA LEU A 67 -6.59 7.01 -13.52
C LEU A 67 -6.13 6.83 -12.06
N HIS A 68 -5.40 7.79 -11.50
CA HIS A 68 -4.98 7.75 -10.10
C HIS A 68 -6.16 7.60 -9.13
N HIS A 69 -7.18 8.44 -9.29
CA HIS A 69 -8.42 8.41 -8.50
C HIS A 69 -9.24 7.13 -8.73
N VAL A 70 -9.10 6.48 -9.89
CA VAL A 70 -9.72 5.16 -10.10
C VAL A 70 -9.17 4.13 -9.12
N TRP A 71 -7.84 4.15 -8.91
CA TRP A 71 -7.15 3.23 -8.00
C TRP A 71 -7.24 3.63 -6.53
N ASP A 72 -7.18 4.92 -6.20
CA ASP A 72 -7.32 5.40 -4.81
C ASP A 72 -8.73 5.15 -4.24
N VAL A 73 -9.76 5.36 -5.06
CA VAL A 73 -11.13 5.50 -4.56
C VAL A 73 -12.10 4.66 -5.38
N SER A 74 -12.10 4.81 -6.70
CA SER A 74 -13.29 4.44 -7.49
C SER A 74 -13.54 2.93 -7.53
N ILE A 75 -12.47 2.12 -7.62
CA ILE A 75 -12.56 0.65 -7.55
C ILE A 75 -13.10 0.23 -6.18
N ILE A 76 -12.55 0.76 -5.09
CA ILE A 76 -12.92 0.40 -3.71
C ILE A 76 -14.38 0.80 -3.42
N ASP A 77 -14.76 2.04 -3.75
CA ASP A 77 -16.13 2.54 -3.54
C ASP A 77 -17.16 1.72 -4.34
N THR A 78 -16.82 1.33 -5.57
CA THR A 78 -17.68 0.49 -6.40
C THR A 78 -17.85 -0.89 -5.75
N ALA A 79 -16.76 -1.49 -5.27
CA ALA A 79 -16.82 -2.78 -4.60
C ALA A 79 -17.63 -2.73 -3.29
N ILE A 80 -17.37 -1.73 -2.43
CA ILE A 80 -18.11 -1.49 -1.19
C ILE A 80 -19.61 -1.37 -1.47
N LYS A 81 -19.97 -0.60 -2.50
CA LYS A 81 -21.37 -0.38 -2.87
C LYS A 81 -22.05 -1.63 -3.41
N ASP A 82 -21.38 -2.39 -4.26
CA ASP A 82 -22.00 -3.43 -5.07
C ASP A 82 -21.92 -4.83 -4.40
N PHE A 83 -20.87 -5.10 -3.61
CA PHE A 83 -20.65 -6.42 -2.98
C PHE A 83 -20.71 -6.43 -1.45
N TYR A 84 -20.54 -5.29 -0.79
CA TYR A 84 -20.42 -5.23 0.68
C TYR A 84 -21.52 -4.39 1.35
N ASN A 85 -22.68 -4.24 0.70
CA ASN A 85 -23.84 -3.53 1.25
C ASN A 85 -23.50 -2.11 1.74
N LYS A 86 -22.59 -1.42 1.04
CA LYS A 86 -22.10 -0.07 1.38
C LYS A 86 -21.39 0.01 2.74
N SER A 87 -20.83 -1.10 3.22
CA SER A 87 -20.15 -1.22 4.51
C SER A 87 -18.68 -1.53 4.32
N MET A 88 -17.82 -0.59 4.71
CA MET A 88 -16.36 -0.82 4.75
C MET A 88 -16.00 -1.93 5.74
N ASP A 89 -16.68 -1.98 6.90
CA ASP A 89 -16.44 -3.03 7.90
C ASP A 89 -16.68 -4.42 7.32
N THR A 90 -17.71 -4.57 6.47
CA THR A 90 -18.02 -5.85 5.81
C THR A 90 -16.94 -6.24 4.80
N MET A 91 -16.38 -5.28 4.06
CA MET A 91 -15.22 -5.51 3.19
C MET A 91 -13.98 -5.91 4.00
N VAL A 92 -13.71 -5.24 5.12
CA VAL A 92 -12.59 -5.56 6.02
C VAL A 92 -12.72 -6.99 6.57
N GLU A 93 -13.91 -7.40 7.00
CA GLU A 93 -14.14 -8.79 7.45
C GLU A 93 -13.97 -9.80 6.32
N ALA A 94 -14.37 -9.48 5.09
CA ALA A 94 -14.11 -10.33 3.93
C ALA A 94 -12.60 -10.48 3.65
N LEU A 95 -11.83 -9.40 3.70
CA LEU A 95 -10.36 -9.45 3.57
C LEU A 95 -9.73 -10.32 4.66
N LYS A 96 -10.16 -10.18 5.93
CA LYS A 96 -9.68 -11.02 7.04
C LYS A 96 -10.02 -12.50 6.84
N MET A 97 -11.19 -12.83 6.29
CA MET A 97 -11.55 -14.21 5.96
C MET A 97 -10.64 -14.77 4.85
N ASN A 98 -10.28 -13.97 3.85
CA ASN A 98 -9.36 -14.41 2.80
C ASN A 98 -7.94 -14.67 3.35
N LEU A 99 -7.50 -13.93 4.36
CA LEU A 99 -6.22 -14.18 5.04
C LEU A 99 -6.17 -15.58 5.69
N THR A 100 -7.26 -16.03 6.32
CA THR A 100 -7.30 -17.36 6.96
C THR A 100 -7.62 -18.50 5.97
N GLY A 101 -8.09 -18.15 4.77
CA GLY A 101 -8.44 -19.10 3.70
C GLY A 101 -7.55 -18.94 2.47
N GLY A 102 -8.06 -18.22 1.47
CA GLY A 102 -7.52 -18.17 0.10
C GLY A 102 -6.11 -17.62 -0.06
N TRP A 103 -5.60 -16.86 0.92
CA TRP A 103 -4.24 -16.31 0.91
C TRP A 103 -3.33 -16.93 1.98
N SER A 104 -3.77 -17.98 2.66
CA SER A 104 -3.00 -18.57 3.78
C SER A 104 -1.57 -18.97 3.37
N ASP A 105 -1.39 -19.53 2.16
CA ASP A 105 -0.08 -19.88 1.60
C ASP A 105 0.77 -18.66 1.19
N ASP A 106 0.14 -17.51 0.90
CA ASP A 106 0.81 -16.28 0.49
C ASP A 106 1.31 -15.44 1.69
N ILE A 107 0.69 -15.58 2.86
CA ILE A 107 0.99 -14.77 4.05
C ILE A 107 2.47 -14.87 4.42
N THR A 108 3.03 -16.08 4.48
CA THR A 108 4.45 -16.28 4.83
C THR A 108 5.37 -15.51 3.87
N ARG A 109 4.99 -15.39 2.60
CA ARG A 109 5.74 -14.59 1.62
C ARG A 109 5.57 -13.09 1.86
N TRP A 110 4.38 -12.62 2.21
CA TRP A 110 4.12 -11.20 2.46
C TRP A 110 4.78 -10.70 3.75
N GLU A 111 4.91 -11.59 4.75
CA GLU A 111 5.61 -11.38 6.00
C GLU A 111 7.13 -11.52 5.87
N ASN A 112 7.61 -12.20 4.82
CA ASN A 112 9.04 -12.34 4.61
C ASN A 112 9.67 -10.99 4.29
N CYS A 113 10.35 -10.45 5.29
CA CYS A 113 11.15 -9.25 5.18
C CYS A 113 12.47 -9.56 5.87
N GLU A 114 13.43 -10.06 5.08
CA GLU A 114 14.73 -10.58 5.52
C GLU A 114 15.72 -9.49 5.92
N ASN A 115 15.38 -8.21 5.71
CA ASN A 115 16.26 -7.14 6.10
C ASN A 115 16.30 -6.99 7.64
N LYS A 116 17.45 -6.54 8.15
CA LYS A 116 17.67 -6.33 9.59
C LYS A 116 16.94 -5.07 10.13
N TRP A 117 16.14 -4.40 9.29
CA TRP A 117 15.37 -3.22 9.67
C TRP A 117 13.90 -3.63 9.89
N ALA A 118 13.09 -2.80 10.55
CA ALA A 118 11.69 -3.19 10.79
C ALA A 118 10.83 -3.29 9.50
N THR A 119 11.28 -2.76 8.36
CA THR A 119 10.47 -2.58 7.14
C THR A 119 11.23 -2.92 5.87
N CYS A 120 10.54 -3.49 4.87
CA CYS A 120 11.06 -3.77 3.52
C CYS A 120 10.42 -2.85 2.47
N ALA A 121 10.34 -1.55 2.76
CA ALA A 121 9.65 -0.56 1.92
C ALA A 121 10.08 -0.57 0.44
N ASN A 122 11.33 -0.88 0.13
CA ASN A 122 11.82 -1.04 -1.26
C ASN A 122 11.07 -2.16 -1.99
N ASP A 123 10.91 -3.32 -1.36
CA ASP A 123 10.24 -4.47 -1.96
C ASP A 123 8.76 -4.17 -2.21
N TYR A 124 8.13 -3.44 -1.28
CA TYR A 124 6.73 -3.02 -1.43
C TYR A 124 6.57 -2.09 -2.64
N ALA A 125 7.52 -1.17 -2.83
CA ALA A 125 7.54 -0.27 -3.98
C ALA A 125 7.80 -1.02 -5.30
N ILE A 126 8.70 -2.02 -5.31
CA ILE A 126 8.97 -2.87 -6.48
C ILE A 126 7.71 -3.64 -6.89
N GLU A 127 6.94 -4.15 -5.93
CA GLU A 127 5.65 -4.78 -6.22
C GLU A 127 4.65 -3.77 -6.79
N SER A 128 4.55 -2.57 -6.22
CA SER A 128 3.63 -1.53 -6.70
C SER A 128 3.95 -1.08 -8.13
N ILE A 129 5.22 -0.88 -8.50
CA ILE A 129 5.55 -0.53 -9.90
C ILE A 129 5.23 -1.70 -10.86
N HIS A 130 5.41 -2.95 -10.44
CA HIS A 130 4.99 -4.09 -11.25
C HIS A 130 3.47 -4.10 -11.45
N ASP A 131 2.69 -3.82 -10.41
CA ASP A 131 1.23 -3.77 -10.52
C ASP A 131 0.76 -2.56 -11.34
N SER A 132 1.46 -1.43 -11.24
CA SER A 132 1.23 -0.25 -12.07
C SER A 132 1.36 -0.59 -13.56
N CYS A 133 2.48 -1.20 -13.95
CA CYS A 133 2.75 -1.55 -15.35
C CYS A 133 1.79 -2.62 -15.87
N ASN A 134 1.54 -3.67 -15.08
CA ASN A 134 0.82 -4.84 -15.56
C ASN A 134 -0.71 -4.74 -15.43
N TYR A 135 -1.20 -3.83 -14.59
CA TYR A 135 -2.64 -3.70 -14.32
C TYR A 135 -3.14 -2.27 -14.44
N ALA A 136 -2.50 -1.30 -13.78
CA ALA A 136 -3.02 0.08 -13.74
C ALA A 136 -2.98 0.78 -15.09
N TYR A 137 -1.80 0.88 -15.69
CA TYR A 137 -1.61 1.53 -16.99
C TYR A 137 -2.02 0.63 -18.17
N LYS A 138 -2.06 -0.68 -17.96
CA LYS A 138 -2.29 -1.64 -19.03
C LYS A 138 -3.67 -1.45 -19.67
N ASP A 139 -3.68 -1.27 -20.98
CA ASP A 139 -4.86 -1.06 -21.83
C ASP A 139 -5.65 0.22 -21.51
N VAL A 140 -5.01 1.21 -20.89
CA VAL A 140 -5.62 2.52 -20.58
C VAL A 140 -5.05 3.60 -21.49
N GLU A 141 -5.95 4.35 -22.13
CA GLU A 141 -5.64 5.52 -22.95
C GLU A 141 -6.44 6.74 -22.45
N GLN A 142 -6.06 7.95 -22.89
CA GLN A 142 -6.78 9.17 -22.56
C GLN A 142 -8.25 9.12 -23.00
N ASP A 143 -9.13 9.65 -22.14
CA ASP A 143 -10.59 9.72 -22.26
C ASP A 143 -11.32 8.37 -22.39
N ILE A 144 -10.64 7.23 -22.24
CA ILE A 144 -11.28 5.90 -22.26
C ILE A 144 -12.34 5.75 -21.16
N THR A 145 -13.37 4.93 -21.41
CA THR A 145 -14.33 4.53 -20.38
C THR A 145 -13.93 3.20 -19.76
N LEU A 146 -13.57 3.24 -18.48
CA LEU A 146 -13.30 2.07 -17.63
C LEU A 146 -14.61 1.63 -16.98
N GLY A 147 -15.03 0.38 -17.26
CA GLY A 147 -16.22 -0.26 -16.72
C GLY A 147 -15.91 -1.65 -16.18
N ASP A 148 -16.89 -2.57 -16.29
CA ASP A 148 -16.82 -3.90 -15.69
C ASP A 148 -15.57 -4.70 -16.08
N ASP A 149 -15.15 -4.66 -17.35
CA ASP A 149 -13.96 -5.39 -17.81
C ASP A 149 -12.68 -4.94 -17.07
N TYR A 150 -12.54 -3.63 -16.82
CA TYR A 150 -11.44 -3.09 -16.05
C TYR A 150 -11.60 -3.38 -14.57
N PHE A 151 -12.81 -3.19 -14.02
CA PHE A 151 -13.12 -3.42 -12.62
C PHE A 151 -12.81 -4.86 -12.20
N PHE A 152 -13.39 -5.87 -12.87
CA PHE A 152 -13.27 -7.26 -12.45
C PHE A 152 -11.86 -7.82 -12.58
N THR A 153 -11.04 -7.26 -13.48
CA THR A 153 -9.65 -7.70 -13.66
C THR A 153 -8.68 -7.01 -12.70
N ARG A 154 -9.00 -5.82 -12.18
CA ARG A 154 -8.10 -5.02 -11.31
C ARG A 154 -8.51 -5.08 -9.84
N TYR A 155 -9.79 -5.29 -9.52
CA TYR A 155 -10.26 -5.37 -8.14
C TYR A 155 -9.51 -6.43 -7.30
N PRO A 156 -9.23 -7.65 -7.79
CA PRO A 156 -8.44 -8.63 -7.02
C PRO A 156 -7.02 -8.15 -6.67
N VAL A 157 -6.42 -7.29 -7.51
CA VAL A 157 -5.12 -6.67 -7.22
C VAL A 157 -5.26 -5.67 -6.07
N VAL A 158 -6.29 -4.81 -6.12
CA VAL A 158 -6.59 -3.86 -5.05
C VAL A 158 -6.82 -4.57 -3.71
N GLU A 159 -7.64 -5.63 -3.69
CA GLU A 159 -7.88 -6.43 -2.48
C GLU A 159 -6.57 -6.99 -1.90
N LYS A 160 -5.71 -7.54 -2.76
CA LYS A 160 -4.41 -8.08 -2.36
C LYS A 160 -3.51 -6.98 -1.77
N ARG A 161 -3.43 -5.80 -2.41
CA ARG A 161 -2.60 -4.69 -1.93
C ARG A 161 -3.08 -4.13 -0.60
N LEU A 162 -4.40 -4.03 -0.38
CA LEU A 162 -4.98 -3.65 0.90
C LEU A 162 -4.61 -4.65 2.01
N ALA A 163 -4.71 -5.95 1.72
CA ALA A 163 -4.36 -7.01 2.68
C ALA A 163 -2.85 -7.01 3.01
N GLN A 164 -1.99 -6.86 1.99
CA GLN A 164 -0.54 -6.77 2.16
C GLN A 164 -0.15 -5.56 3.00
N ALA A 165 -0.75 -4.39 2.77
CA ALA A 165 -0.49 -3.19 3.57
C ALA A 165 -0.83 -3.41 5.05
N GLY A 166 -1.98 -4.02 5.34
CA GLY A 166 -2.40 -4.34 6.70
C GLY A 166 -1.44 -5.30 7.42
N ILE A 167 -1.07 -6.40 6.78
CA ILE A 167 -0.11 -7.39 7.33
C ILE A 167 1.25 -6.75 7.58
N ARG A 168 1.77 -6.02 6.60
CA ARG A 168 3.12 -5.45 6.68
C ARG A 168 3.17 -4.31 7.69
N LEU A 169 2.13 -3.50 7.83
CA LEU A 169 2.05 -2.51 8.90
C LEU A 169 2.07 -3.20 10.28
N ALA A 170 1.27 -4.26 10.48
CA ALA A 170 1.28 -5.01 11.72
C ALA A 170 2.67 -5.60 12.02
N LEU A 171 3.33 -6.20 11.02
CA LEU A 171 4.68 -6.75 11.15
C LEU A 171 5.71 -5.67 11.54
N ILE A 172 5.68 -4.51 10.87
CA ILE A 172 6.58 -3.39 11.17
C ILE A 172 6.38 -2.92 12.61
N LEU A 173 5.13 -2.69 13.03
CA LEU A 173 4.82 -2.21 14.38
C LEU A 173 5.21 -3.23 15.46
N ASN A 174 4.93 -4.52 15.24
CA ASN A 174 5.36 -5.60 16.13
C ASN A 174 6.89 -5.61 16.25
N ARG A 175 7.64 -5.53 15.14
CA ARG A 175 9.11 -5.46 15.17
C ARG A 175 9.65 -4.24 15.94
N ILE A 176 8.97 -3.09 15.83
CA ILE A 176 9.36 -1.88 16.55
C ILE A 176 9.11 -2.03 18.06
N PHE A 177 7.94 -2.53 18.46
CA PHE A 177 7.49 -2.49 19.86
C PHE A 177 7.77 -3.76 20.67
N ASP A 178 8.01 -4.91 20.02
CA ASP A 178 8.34 -6.18 20.69
C ASP A 178 9.83 -6.31 21.09
N GLY A 179 10.66 -5.31 20.75
CA GLY A 179 11.96 -5.12 21.39
C GLY A 179 13.12 -5.99 20.90
N ALA A 180 13.09 -6.48 19.65
CA ALA A 180 14.33 -6.92 19.00
C ALA A 180 15.24 -5.71 18.80
N LYS A 181 16.11 -5.44 19.77
CA LYS A 181 17.15 -4.42 19.69
C LYS A 181 17.97 -4.67 18.42
N VAL A 182 17.71 -3.90 17.38
CA VAL A 182 18.58 -3.84 16.22
C VAL A 182 19.86 -3.16 16.73
N ASP A 183 20.95 -3.92 16.83
CA ASP A 183 22.27 -3.38 17.18
C ASP A 183 22.56 -2.15 16.29
N ASP A 184 22.96 -1.06 16.94
CA ASP A 184 23.12 0.31 16.41
C ASP A 184 24.20 0.48 15.31
N ASP A 185 24.65 -0.58 14.65
CA ASP A 185 25.91 -0.59 13.90
C ASP A 185 25.80 -1.15 12.47
N ILE A 186 24.83 -0.67 11.68
CA ILE A 186 24.82 -0.95 10.23
C ILE A 186 24.86 0.37 9.44
N PRO A 187 25.99 0.70 8.79
CA PRO A 187 26.12 1.90 8.01
C PRO A 187 25.17 1.87 6.81
N LEU A 188 24.54 3.02 6.55
CA LEU A 188 23.83 3.34 5.32
C LEU A 188 24.74 3.07 4.12
N GLN A 189 24.65 1.89 3.51
CA GLN A 189 25.17 1.64 2.18
C GLN A 189 23.99 1.79 1.22
N VAL A 190 23.88 3.00 0.67
CA VAL A 190 23.17 3.25 -0.58
C VAL A 190 24.06 2.69 -1.69
N GLN A 191 23.56 1.69 -2.43
CA GLN A 191 23.99 1.42 -3.79
C GLN A 191 22.80 1.67 -4.72
#